data_AF-A0A931U1R9-F1
#
_entry.id   AF-A0A931U1R9-F1
#
_cell.length_a   1.000
_cell.length_b   1.000
_cell.length_c   1.000
_cell.angle_alpha   90.00
_cell.angle_beta   90.00
_cell.angle_gamma   90.00
#
_symmetry.space_group_name_H-M   'P 1'
#
loop_
_entity.id
_entity.type
_entity.pdbx_description
1 polymer ?
#
loop_
_entity_poly.entity_id
_entity_poly.type
_entity_poly.pdbx_seq_one_letter_code
_entity_poly.pdbx_strand_id
1 'polypeptide(L)' 'MARGCLRGCPRCGGDVFAEHDPFVGVLMSCLQCGHVLTDAEERALHAAARAASASAA' A
#
# COMPACT_ATOMS: atom_id res chain seq x y z
N MET A 1 -5.26 13.25 -12.96
CA MET A 1 -4.80 13.35 -11.57
C MET A 1 -5.05 12.02 -10.87
N ALA A 2 -4.11 11.08 -10.95
CA ALA A 2 -4.22 9.81 -10.24
C ALA A 2 -3.80 10.05 -8.78
N ARG A 3 -4.78 10.19 -7.88
CA ARG A 3 -4.53 10.16 -6.43
C ARG A 3 -3.92 8.79 -6.14
N GLY A 4 -2.76 8.77 -5.47
CA GLY A 4 -1.92 7.58 -5.30
C GLY A 4 -2.54 6.55 -4.36
N CYS A 5 -3.49 5.77 -4.84
CA CYS A 5 -3.88 4.50 -4.24
C CYS A 5 -2.91 3.43 -4.75
N LEU A 6 -2.21 2.75 -3.85
CA LEU A 6 -1.46 1.54 -4.21
C LEU A 6 -2.46 0.38 -4.21
N ARG A 7 -2.73 -0.18 -5.38
CA ARG A 7 -3.46 -1.45 -5.51
C ARG A 7 -2.48 -2.58 -5.27
N GLY A 8 -2.87 -3.53 -4.42
CA GLY A 8 -2.01 -4.67 -4.10
C GLY A 8 -2.08 -5.15 -2.66
N CYS A 9 -3.20 -4.94 -1.95
CA CYS A 9 -3.39 -5.60 -0.66
C CYS A 9 -3.13 -7.12 -0.83
N PRO A 10 -2.23 -7.74 -0.04
CA PRO A 10 -1.88 -9.15 -0.20
C PRO A 10 -3.06 -10.10 0.08
N ARG A 11 -4.13 -9.59 0.71
CA ARG A 11 -5.32 -10.37 1.08
C ARG A 11 -6.39 -10.35 0.01
N CYS A 12 -6.69 -9.18 -0.55
CA CYS A 12 -7.81 -9.01 -1.49
C CYS A 12 -7.43 -8.37 -2.83
N GLY A 13 -6.17 -7.94 -3.01
CA GLY A 13 -5.72 -7.18 -4.18
C GLY A 13 -6.24 -5.74 -4.24
N GLY A 14 -6.92 -5.30 -3.19
CA GLY A 14 -7.57 -3.99 -3.10
C GLY A 14 -6.62 -2.82 -2.94
N ASP A 15 -7.23 -1.63 -2.87
CA ASP A 15 -6.55 -0.37 -2.59
C ASP A 15 -6.10 -0.30 -1.13
N VAL A 16 -4.83 0.03 -0.96
CA VAL A 16 -4.19 0.31 0.32
C VAL A 16 -3.99 1.82 0.44
N PHE A 17 -4.37 2.35 1.60
CA PHE A 17 -4.21 3.75 1.95
C PHE A 17 -3.24 3.89 3.11
N ALA A 18 -2.37 4.91 3.04
CA ALA A 18 -1.48 5.30 4.11
C ALA A 18 -2.13 6.40 4.95
N GLU A 19 -2.38 6.10 6.21
CA GLU A 19 -2.84 7.07 7.20
C GLU A 19 -1.66 7.45 8.10
N HIS A 20 -1.53 8.73 8.42
CA HIS A 20 -0.46 9.20 9.31
C HIS A 20 -1.01 9.40 10.73
N ASP A 21 -0.64 8.51 11.64
CA ASP A 21 -0.96 8.62 13.05
C ASP A 21 0.16 9.35 13.82
N PRO A 22 -0.16 10.31 14.71
CA PRO A 22 0.85 11.06 15.45
C PRO A 22 1.67 10.24 16.46
N PHE A 23 1.17 9.09 16.90
CA PHE A 23 1.76 8.26 17.95
C PHE A 23 2.48 7.03 17.41
N VAL A 24 1.97 6.42 16.33
CA VAL A 24 2.57 5.23 15.71
C VAL A 24 3.22 5.48 14.34
N GLY A 25 3.03 6.67 13.76
CA GLY A 25 3.58 7.03 12.45
C GLY A 25 2.64 6.65 11.30
N VAL A 26 3.20 6.35 10.13
CA VAL A 26 2.38 5.97 8.96
C VAL A 26 1.90 4.53 9.10
N LEU A 27 0.59 4.33 9.06
CA LEU A 27 -0.06 3.03 9.06
C LEU A 27 -0.69 2.79 7.69
N MET A 28 -0.35 1.68 7.04
CA MET A 28 -0.97 1.27 5.78
C MET A 28 -2.10 0.28 6.02
N SER A 29 -3.32 0.63 5.64
CA SER A 29 -4.49 -0.26 5.76
C SER A 29 -5.27 -0.37 4.47
N CYS A 30 -5.85 -1.55 4.23
CA CYS A 30 -6.68 -1.80 3.07
C CYS A 30 -8.11 -1.32 3.30
N LEU A 31 -8.60 -0.46 2.41
CA LEU A 31 -9.96 0.10 2.49
C LEU A 31 -11.07 -0.94 2.23
N GLN A 32 -10.75 -2.03 1.52
CA GLN A 32 -11.75 -3.04 1.14
C GLN A 32 -11.90 -4.14 2.19
N CYS A 33 -10.82 -4.54 2.86
CA CYS A 33 -10.84 -5.67 3.81
C CYS A 33 -10.45 -5.29 5.23
N GLY A 34 -9.99 -4.07 5.48
CA GLY A 34 -9.55 -3.60 6.79
C GLY A 34 -8.21 -4.19 7.24
N HIS A 35 -7.50 -4.94 6.40
CA HIS A 35 -6.19 -5.50 6.74
C HIS A 35 -5.16 -4.39 6.88
N VAL A 36 -4.56 -4.29 8.07
CA VAL A 36 -3.39 -3.43 8.33
C VAL A 36 -2.16 -4.20 7.88
N LEU A 37 -1.38 -3.60 6.98
CA LEU A 37 -0.17 -4.20 6.48
C LEU A 37 0.90 -4.20 7.56
N THR A 38 1.65 -5.28 7.61
CA THR A 38 2.90 -5.38 8.36
C THR A 38 4.04 -4.72 7.57
N ASP A 39 5.13 -4.39 8.26
CA ASP A 39 6.32 -3.77 7.65
C ASP A 39 6.85 -4.58 6.44
N ALA A 40 6.78 -5.91 6.51
CA ALA A 40 7.14 -6.79 5.40
C ALA A 40 6.20 -6.67 4.19
N GLU A 41 4.89 -6.60 4.44
CA GLU A 41 3.87 -6.42 3.41
C GLU A 41 3.95 -5.01 2.79
N GLU A 42 4.21 -3.98 3.59
CA GLU A 42 4.44 -2.61 3.12
C GLU A 42 5.66 -2.55 2.19
N ARG A 43 6.79 -3.15 2.59
CA ARG A 43 7.98 -3.24 1.74
C ARG A 43 7.70 -3.96 0.43
N ALA A 44 6.93 -5.06 0.49
CA ALA A 44 6.55 -5.80 -0.71
C ALA A 44 5.64 -4.97 -1.63
N LEU A 45 4.66 -4.25 -1.07
CA LEU A 45 3.77 -3.35 -1.81
C LEU A 45 4.56 -2.23 -2.49
N HIS A 46 5.49 -1.59 -1.77
CA HIS A 46 6.35 -0.55 -2.34
C HIS A 46 7.32 -1.09 -3.39
N ALA A 47 7.87 -2.29 -3.20
CA ALA A 47 8.71 -2.94 -4.20
C ALA A 47 7.92 -3.24 -5.47
N ALA A 48 6.70 -3.78 -5.34
CA ALA A 48 5.80 -4.05 -6.46
C ALA A 48 5.40 -2.76 -7.19
N ALA A 49 5.11 -1.69 -6.46
CA ALA A 49 4.79 -0.39 -7.04
C ALA A 49 5.97 0.20 -7.83
N ARG A 50 7.19 0.12 -7.29
CA ARG A 50 8.41 0.55 -7.99
C ARG A 50 8.70 -0.30 -9.23
N ALA A 51 8.54 -1.63 -9.12
CA ALA A 51 8.68 -2.53 -10.25
C ALA A 51 7.67 -2.20 -11.36
N ALA A 52 6.39 -2.02 -11.02
CA ALA A 52 5.36 -1.60 -11.97
C ALA A 52 5.66 -0.26 -12.64
N SER A 53 6.26 0.69 -11.89
CA SER A 53 6.70 1.98 -12.43
C SER A 53 7.89 1.83 -13.39
N ALA A 54 8.79 0.88 -13.13
CA ALA A 54 9.96 0.60 -13.98
C ALA A 54 9.59 -0.16 -15.26
N SER A 55 8.56 -1.00 -15.22
CA SER A 55 8.05 -1.73 -16.41
C SER A 55 7.28 -0.85 -17.40
N ALA A 56 7.00 0.40 -17.04
CA ALA A 56 6.26 1.35 -17.87
C ALA A 56 7.17 2.31 -18.67
N ALA A 57 8.50 2.12 -18.60
CA ALA A 57 9.52 2.83 -19.37
C ALA A 57 10.09 1.94 -20.48
#